data_AF-A0A448XUM5-F1
#
_entry.id   AF-A0A448XUM5-F1
#
_cell.length_a   1.000
_cell.length_b   1.000
_cell.length_c   1.000
_cell.angle_alpha   90.00
_cell.angle_beta   90.00
_cell.angle_gamma   90.00
#
_symmetry.space_group_name_H-M   'P 1'
#
loop_
_entity.id
_entity.type
_entity.pdbx_description
1 polymer ?
#
loop_
_entity_poly.entity_id
_entity_poly.type
_entity_poly.pdbx_seq_one_letter_code
_entity_poly.pdbx_strand_id
1 'polypeptide(L)'
;MTTPASTPPPIDERFESLLISPELAMKMLGKRGPGEISFEQSEQGDARRQLLHVEKVAIENKRLKAQSDASYTETVNHYLHEVLLGELTEQLSFTSDVFNNTLNLSDDTGALLDALSVRAASVSKLEPIAANLPWLYDELMQVVNSPAFRRRDSKGRVIVVETFRTALSFLGIENLRLLIPSLIIKRAMPQVTDPYPCIKLKLTQFAHGTAVSARHLAPHYKLNPVQAYSFGMLSQLGRCAIIRLYFKLFDKVQLHLLTESQKDKERMRHEALLKLAPSANYLIALQDEYADALSADLIENMMLKRLFIGDAMRQCATREPCEVGSMSKLLHQARTYSKVRMLHQSRIVEVAEVKPMIKEQEYPSGALEKLRSVDIFTLPLSKEEENS
;
A
#
# COMPACT_ATOMS: atom_id res chain seq x y z
N MET A 1 -5.77 38.96 -11.21
CA MET A 1 -6.11 38.72 -9.79
C MET A 1 -5.23 37.57 -9.34
N THR A 2 -4.24 37.84 -8.50
CA THR A 2 -3.37 36.83 -7.91
C THR A 2 -4.22 35.96 -6.99
N THR A 3 -4.41 34.70 -7.36
CA THR A 3 -4.99 33.69 -6.48
C THR A 3 -4.18 33.68 -5.18
N PRO A 4 -4.84 33.71 -4.00
CA PRO A 4 -4.13 33.60 -2.74
C PRO A 4 -3.37 32.28 -2.75
N ALA A 5 -2.11 32.30 -2.29
CA ALA A 5 -1.32 31.09 -2.13
C ALA A 5 -2.08 30.16 -1.18
N SER A 6 -2.78 29.18 -1.73
CA SER A 6 -3.44 28.13 -0.97
C SER A 6 -2.38 27.50 -0.08
N THR A 7 -2.62 27.49 1.23
CA THR A 7 -1.79 26.72 2.16
C THR A 7 -1.63 25.32 1.58
N PRO A 8 -0.40 24.82 1.39
CA PRO A 8 -0.21 23.56 0.73
C PRO A 8 -0.77 22.44 1.63
N PRO A 9 -1.37 21.39 1.06
CA PRO A 9 -2.09 20.39 1.84
C PRO A 9 -1.17 19.71 2.87
N PRO A 10 -1.72 19.16 3.96
CA PRO A 10 -0.96 18.42 4.97
C PRO A 10 -0.06 17.35 4.35
N ILE A 11 1.12 17.15 4.93
CA ILE A 11 2.13 16.22 4.40
C ILE A 11 1.59 14.78 4.35
N ASP A 12 0.77 14.40 5.33
CA ASP A 12 0.14 13.09 5.37
C ASP A 12 -0.84 12.90 4.21
N GLU A 13 -1.66 13.89 3.89
CA GLU A 13 -2.60 13.83 2.75
C GLU A 13 -1.85 13.72 1.42
N ARG A 14 -0.72 14.43 1.27
CA ARG A 14 0.15 14.30 0.09
C ARG A 14 0.74 12.90 -0.03
N PHE A 15 1.12 12.29 1.10
CA PHE A 15 1.68 10.94 1.12
C PHE A 15 0.63 9.88 0.78
N GLU A 16 -0.54 9.94 1.39
CA GLU A 16 -1.61 8.98 1.10
C GLU A 16 -2.07 9.11 -0.35
N SER A 17 -2.13 10.34 -0.87
CA SER A 17 -2.36 10.58 -2.30
C SER A 17 -1.25 9.98 -3.16
N LEU A 18 0.02 10.16 -2.80
CA LEU A 18 1.16 9.57 -3.53
C LEU A 18 1.09 8.04 -3.58
N LEU A 19 0.59 7.39 -2.54
CA LEU A 19 0.44 5.93 -2.51
C LEU A 19 -0.63 5.43 -3.49
N ILE A 20 -1.70 6.21 -3.70
CA ILE A 20 -2.82 5.83 -4.54
C ILE A 20 -2.67 6.38 -5.97
N SER A 21 -2.60 7.70 -6.11
CA SER A 21 -2.40 8.40 -7.38
C SER A 21 -1.31 9.48 -7.24
N PRO A 22 -0.09 9.20 -7.74
CA PRO A 22 0.97 10.22 -7.81
C PRO A 22 0.53 11.48 -8.55
N GLU A 23 -0.35 11.36 -9.55
CA GLU A 23 -0.92 12.46 -10.31
C GLU A 23 -1.78 13.37 -9.41
N LEU A 24 -2.62 12.77 -8.55
CA LEU A 24 -3.41 13.51 -7.56
C LEU A 24 -2.49 14.30 -6.62
N ALA A 25 -1.45 13.67 -6.09
CA ALA A 25 -0.49 14.32 -5.19
C ALA A 25 0.27 15.49 -5.87
N MET A 26 0.56 15.38 -7.17
CA MET A 26 1.16 16.48 -7.94
C MET A 26 0.17 17.62 -8.19
N LYS A 27 -1.08 17.28 -8.55
CA LYS A 27 -2.15 18.25 -8.78
C LYS A 27 -2.46 19.07 -7.52
N MET A 28 -2.43 18.43 -6.35
CA MET A 28 -2.55 19.08 -5.04
C MET A 28 -1.50 20.18 -4.80
N LEU A 29 -0.32 20.06 -5.41
CA LEU A 29 0.76 21.05 -5.35
C LEU A 29 0.72 22.06 -6.49
N GLY A 30 -0.32 22.04 -7.32
CA GLY A 30 -0.40 22.86 -8.53
C GLY A 30 0.63 22.48 -9.60
N LYS A 31 1.27 21.30 -9.47
CA LYS A 31 2.21 20.79 -10.47
C LYS A 31 1.41 20.14 -11.59
N ARG A 32 1.65 20.58 -12.82
CA ARG A 32 0.98 20.07 -14.02
C ARG A 32 1.57 18.73 -14.44
N GLY A 33 0.72 17.86 -14.98
CA GLY A 33 1.16 16.61 -15.60
C GLY A 33 1.98 16.86 -16.88
N PRO A 34 2.86 15.92 -17.28
CA PRO A 34 3.53 16.00 -18.57
C PRO A 34 2.50 16.04 -19.71
N GLY A 35 2.49 17.13 -20.50
CA GLY A 35 1.57 17.29 -21.64
C GLY A 35 0.24 18.00 -21.35
N GLU A 36 -0.01 18.48 -20.12
CA GLU A 36 -1.17 19.34 -19.85
C GLU A 36 -0.96 20.75 -20.44
N ILE A 37 -1.71 21.04 -21.50
CA ILE A 37 -1.77 22.36 -22.14
C ILE A 37 -2.87 23.15 -21.42
N SER A 38 -2.56 24.33 -20.89
CA SER A 38 -3.60 25.18 -20.29
C SER A 38 -4.58 25.67 -21.36
N PHE A 39 -5.82 25.96 -20.97
CA PHE A 39 -6.81 26.53 -21.89
C PHE A 39 -6.29 27.79 -22.60
N GLU A 40 -5.53 28.63 -21.88
CA GLU A 40 -4.86 29.83 -22.41
C GLU A 40 -3.78 29.53 -23.46
N GLN A 41 -3.26 28.31 -23.48
CA GLN A 41 -2.25 27.82 -24.44
C GLN A 41 -2.87 26.91 -25.52
N SER A 42 -4.18 26.68 -25.48
CA SER A 42 -4.88 25.87 -26.47
C SER A 42 -5.26 26.73 -27.67
N GLU A 43 -5.35 26.13 -28.86
CA GLU A 43 -5.86 26.81 -30.07
C GLU A 43 -7.27 27.39 -29.87
N GLN A 44 -8.04 26.86 -28.91
CA GLN A 44 -9.35 27.39 -28.52
C GLN A 44 -9.26 28.71 -27.74
N GLY A 45 -8.17 28.95 -26.99
CA GLY A 45 -7.91 30.22 -26.31
C GLY A 45 -7.54 31.35 -27.27
N ASP A 46 -6.86 31.00 -28.38
CA ASP A 46 -6.45 31.94 -29.43
C ASP A 46 -7.55 32.25 -30.47
N ALA A 47 -8.63 31.47 -30.50
CA ALA A 47 -9.75 31.67 -31.41
C ALA A 47 -10.65 32.86 -31.00
N ARG A 48 -10.17 34.10 -31.19
CA ARG A 48 -10.92 35.35 -30.97
C ARG A 48 -11.95 35.66 -32.08
N ARG A 49 -12.94 34.79 -32.29
CA ARG A 49 -14.12 35.13 -33.11
C ARG A 49 -15.17 35.83 -32.26
N GLN A 50 -15.77 36.92 -32.77
CA GLN A 50 -16.94 37.53 -32.14
C GLN A 50 -18.14 36.59 -32.29
N LEU A 51 -18.58 36.02 -31.16
CA LEU A 51 -19.74 35.13 -31.09
C LEU A 51 -21.05 35.92 -31.24
N LEU A 52 -21.98 35.38 -32.02
CA LEU A 52 -23.34 35.86 -32.14
C LEU A 52 -24.11 35.69 -30.81
N HIS A 53 -25.14 36.48 -30.58
CA HIS A 53 -25.92 36.40 -29.33
C HIS A 53 -26.51 34.99 -29.10
N VAL A 54 -27.02 34.35 -30.16
CA VAL A 54 -27.54 32.97 -30.10
C VAL A 54 -26.47 31.94 -29.73
N GLU A 55 -25.22 32.15 -30.16
CA GLU A 55 -24.09 31.28 -29.81
C GLU A 55 -23.70 31.46 -28.34
N LYS A 56 -23.69 32.70 -27.84
CA LYS A 56 -23.45 32.99 -26.42
C LYS A 56 -24.50 32.32 -25.52
N VAL A 57 -25.78 32.43 -25.88
CA VAL A 57 -26.88 31.78 -25.15
C VAL A 57 -26.77 30.25 -25.23
N ALA A 58 -26.42 29.69 -26.39
CA ALA A 58 -26.21 28.25 -26.54
C ALA A 58 -25.03 27.72 -25.71
N ILE A 59 -23.91 28.46 -25.64
CA ILE A 59 -22.75 28.13 -24.80
C ILE A 59 -23.15 28.16 -23.32
N GLU A 60 -23.86 29.20 -22.88
CA GLU A 60 -24.29 29.31 -21.49
C GLU A 60 -25.27 28.20 -21.10
N ASN A 61 -26.26 27.90 -21.95
CA ASN A 61 -27.17 26.77 -21.73
C ASN A 61 -26.43 25.43 -21.68
N LYS A 62 -25.42 25.23 -22.54
CA LYS A 62 -24.56 24.04 -22.52
C LYS A 62 -23.75 23.98 -21.22
N ARG A 63 -23.23 25.11 -20.74
CA ARG A 63 -22.49 25.21 -19.48
C ARG A 63 -23.37 24.88 -18.27
N LEU A 64 -24.58 25.46 -18.20
CA LEU A 64 -25.54 25.20 -17.14
C LEU A 64 -26.00 23.73 -17.13
N LYS A 65 -26.25 23.15 -18.31
CA LYS A 65 -26.59 21.73 -18.42
C LYS A 65 -25.43 20.85 -17.95
N ALA A 66 -24.20 21.14 -18.39
CA ALA A 66 -23.02 20.40 -17.93
C ALA A 66 -22.81 20.51 -16.41
N GLN A 67 -23.06 21.67 -15.81
CA GLN A 67 -23.00 21.86 -14.37
C GLN A 67 -24.07 21.06 -13.63
N SER A 68 -25.31 21.06 -14.15
CA SER A 68 -26.40 20.25 -13.60
C SER A 68 -26.10 18.75 -13.68
N ASP A 69 -25.62 18.27 -14.83
CA ASP A 69 -25.26 16.86 -15.05
C ASP A 69 -24.11 16.44 -14.12
N ALA A 70 -23.10 17.31 -13.94
CA ALA A 70 -21.99 17.07 -13.01
C ALA A 70 -22.46 17.01 -11.55
N SER A 71 -23.32 17.95 -11.12
CA SER A 71 -23.88 17.92 -9.76
C SER A 71 -24.71 16.67 -9.51
N TYR A 72 -25.50 16.22 -10.49
CA TYR A 72 -26.27 14.99 -10.37
C TYR A 72 -25.36 13.76 -10.31
N THR A 73 -24.32 13.71 -11.14
CA THR A 73 -23.33 12.62 -11.12
C THR A 73 -22.63 12.55 -9.76
N GLU A 74 -22.32 13.69 -9.13
CA GLU A 74 -21.74 13.73 -7.78
C GLU A 74 -22.69 13.17 -6.72
N THR A 75 -23.99 13.50 -6.79
CA THR A 75 -24.99 12.91 -5.88
C THR A 75 -25.06 11.39 -6.03
N VAL A 76 -25.09 10.88 -7.26
CA VAL A 76 -25.10 9.45 -7.54
C VAL A 76 -23.80 8.79 -7.06
N ASN A 77 -22.66 9.47 -7.23
CA ASN A 77 -21.36 9.02 -6.74
C ASN A 77 -21.34 8.90 -5.22
N HIS A 78 -21.84 9.90 -4.50
CA HIS A 78 -21.91 9.89 -3.05
C HIS A 78 -22.79 8.74 -2.54
N TYR A 79 -23.97 8.57 -3.13
CA TYR A 79 -24.87 7.46 -2.80
C TYR A 79 -24.23 6.09 -3.02
N LEU A 80 -23.53 5.89 -4.14
CA LEU A 80 -22.80 4.64 -4.40
C LEU A 80 -21.77 4.37 -3.30
N HIS A 81 -21.01 5.39 -2.90
CA HIS A 81 -19.99 5.24 -1.86
C HIS A 81 -20.55 5.04 -0.46
N GLU A 82 -21.74 5.59 -0.17
CA GLU A 82 -22.47 5.32 1.08
C GLU A 82 -22.86 3.83 1.19
N VAL A 83 -23.43 3.27 0.12
CA VAL A 83 -23.76 1.83 0.04
C VAL A 83 -22.50 0.97 0.13
N LEU A 84 -21.45 1.35 -0.59
CA LEU A 84 -20.15 0.66 -0.55
C LEU A 84 -19.57 0.63 0.86
N LEU A 85 -19.59 1.76 1.58
CA LEU A 85 -19.09 1.85 2.95
C LEU A 85 -19.85 0.90 3.89
N GLY A 86 -21.18 0.82 3.74
CA GLY A 86 -22.01 -0.15 4.46
C GLY A 86 -21.56 -1.60 4.21
N GLU A 87 -21.44 -2.02 2.96
CA GLU A 87 -20.99 -3.38 2.63
C GLU A 87 -19.55 -3.66 3.07
N LEU A 88 -18.67 -2.66 2.99
CA LEU A 88 -17.27 -2.80 3.35
C LEU A 88 -17.12 -3.00 4.86
N THR A 89 -17.77 -2.17 5.67
CA THR A 89 -17.71 -2.26 7.14
C THR A 89 -18.29 -3.58 7.65
N GLU A 90 -19.36 -4.07 7.02
CA GLU A 90 -19.89 -5.41 7.31
C GLU A 90 -18.84 -6.50 7.00
N GLN A 91 -18.20 -6.46 5.83
CA GLN A 91 -17.16 -7.46 5.49
C GLN A 91 -15.93 -7.39 6.40
N LEU A 92 -15.54 -6.19 6.85
CA LEU A 92 -14.43 -6.03 7.78
C LEU A 92 -14.68 -6.69 9.14
N SER A 93 -15.94 -6.83 9.55
CA SER A 93 -16.30 -7.54 10.80
C SER A 93 -16.01 -9.05 10.75
N PHE A 94 -15.84 -9.62 9.56
CA PHE A 94 -15.53 -11.04 9.33
C PHE A 94 -14.03 -11.22 9.02
N THR A 95 -13.17 -11.00 10.00
CA THR A 95 -11.70 -10.99 9.82
C THR A 95 -11.15 -12.25 9.15
N SER A 96 -11.62 -13.43 9.52
CA SER A 96 -11.16 -14.70 8.92
C SER A 96 -11.51 -14.81 7.43
N ASP A 97 -12.66 -14.25 7.02
CA ASP A 97 -13.03 -14.18 5.60
C ASP A 97 -12.19 -13.16 4.84
N VAL A 98 -11.88 -12.02 5.47
CA VAL A 98 -10.93 -11.06 4.89
C VAL A 98 -9.55 -11.72 4.73
N PHE A 99 -9.09 -12.47 5.71
CA PHE A 99 -7.81 -13.16 5.67
C PHE A 99 -7.75 -14.22 4.55
N ASN A 100 -8.73 -15.12 4.52
CA ASN A 100 -8.73 -16.27 3.62
C ASN A 100 -9.21 -15.93 2.21
N ASN A 101 -10.35 -15.25 2.09
CA ASN A 101 -11.02 -15.02 0.80
C ASN A 101 -10.64 -13.68 0.16
N THR A 102 -10.36 -12.66 0.97
CA THR A 102 -9.93 -11.37 0.44
C THR A 102 -8.43 -11.34 0.22
N LEU A 103 -7.59 -11.74 1.17
CA LEU A 103 -6.13 -11.67 1.02
C LEU A 103 -5.52 -12.91 0.35
N ASN A 104 -6.27 -14.02 0.25
CA ASN A 104 -5.78 -15.31 -0.25
C ASN A 104 -4.58 -15.84 0.55
N LEU A 105 -4.62 -15.65 1.87
CA LEU A 105 -3.68 -16.22 2.84
C LEU A 105 -4.35 -17.40 3.52
N SER A 106 -3.62 -18.44 3.89
CA SER A 106 -4.19 -19.57 4.66
C SER A 106 -3.75 -19.52 6.12
N ASP A 107 -4.46 -20.23 6.98
CA ASP A 107 -4.20 -20.30 8.42
C ASP A 107 -2.76 -20.75 8.76
N ASP A 108 -2.13 -21.55 7.89
CA ASP A 108 -0.72 -21.98 8.03
C ASP A 108 0.30 -20.83 7.91
N THR A 109 -0.12 -19.66 7.42
CA THR A 109 0.73 -18.46 7.31
C THR A 109 1.28 -18.05 8.68
N GLY A 110 0.44 -18.08 9.72
CA GLY A 110 0.85 -17.74 11.09
C GLY A 110 1.86 -18.75 11.65
N ALA A 111 1.61 -20.04 11.46
CA ALA A 111 2.51 -21.12 11.89
C ALA A 111 3.89 -21.01 11.22
N LEU A 112 3.94 -20.66 9.93
CA LEU A 112 5.19 -20.46 9.20
C LEU A 112 5.99 -19.27 9.76
N LEU A 113 5.33 -18.14 10.00
CA LEU A 113 5.96 -16.94 10.57
C LEU A 113 6.52 -17.22 11.97
N ASP A 114 5.77 -17.93 12.81
CA ASP A 114 6.22 -18.34 14.14
C ASP A 114 7.44 -19.25 14.06
N ALA A 115 7.42 -20.26 13.18
CA ALA A 115 8.53 -21.18 13.00
C ALA A 115 9.82 -20.47 12.55
N LEU A 116 9.71 -19.41 11.73
CA LEU A 116 10.84 -18.58 11.30
C LEU A 116 11.40 -17.67 12.39
N SER A 117 10.53 -17.22 13.30
CA SER A 117 10.88 -16.22 14.33
C SER A 117 11.81 -16.76 15.42
N VAL A 118 11.90 -18.09 15.56
CA VAL A 118 12.72 -18.75 16.59
C VAL A 118 14.18 -18.86 16.14
N ARG A 119 15.11 -18.71 17.09
CA ARG A 119 16.56 -18.83 16.82
C ARG A 119 16.97 -20.18 16.23
N ALA A 120 16.36 -21.27 16.70
CA ALA A 120 16.60 -22.64 16.25
C ALA A 120 15.68 -23.08 15.08
N ALA A 121 15.29 -22.13 14.22
CA ALA A 121 14.58 -22.42 12.98
C ALA A 121 15.48 -23.23 12.03
N SER A 122 14.89 -24.22 11.36
CA SER A 122 15.59 -25.10 10.41
C SER A 122 14.69 -25.43 9.23
N VAL A 123 15.31 -25.73 8.08
CA VAL A 123 14.56 -26.09 6.86
C VAL A 123 13.65 -27.30 7.11
N SER A 124 14.14 -28.29 7.86
CA SER A 124 13.37 -29.48 8.24
C SER A 124 12.09 -29.19 9.01
N LYS A 125 12.03 -28.09 9.78
CA LYS A 125 10.83 -27.66 10.50
C LYS A 125 9.91 -26.80 9.64
N LEU A 126 10.49 -25.99 8.74
CA LEU A 126 9.73 -25.07 7.90
C LEU A 126 9.02 -25.78 6.74
N GLU A 127 9.70 -26.72 6.09
CA GLU A 127 9.20 -27.41 4.91
C GLU A 127 7.80 -28.03 5.07
N PRO A 128 7.48 -28.81 6.12
CA PRO A 128 6.14 -29.40 6.23
C PRO A 128 5.04 -28.34 6.35
N ILE A 129 5.31 -27.20 6.99
CA ILE A 129 4.35 -26.09 7.11
C ILE A 129 4.24 -25.37 5.76
N ALA A 130 5.38 -25.08 5.14
CA ALA A 130 5.45 -24.35 3.89
C ALA A 130 4.87 -25.16 2.70
N ALA A 131 4.85 -26.50 2.80
CA ALA A 131 4.23 -27.38 1.81
C ALA A 131 2.70 -27.22 1.75
N ASN A 132 2.06 -26.77 2.84
CA ASN A 132 0.64 -26.44 2.87
C ASN A 132 0.31 -25.07 2.23
N LEU A 133 1.32 -24.38 1.70
CA LEU A 133 1.18 -23.08 1.04
C LEU A 133 1.60 -23.20 -0.43
N PRO A 134 0.74 -23.74 -1.34
CA PRO A 134 1.13 -23.99 -2.73
C PRO A 134 1.65 -22.74 -3.46
N TRP A 135 1.08 -21.57 -3.18
CA TRP A 135 1.52 -20.30 -3.77
C TRP A 135 2.96 -19.92 -3.39
N LEU A 136 3.44 -20.37 -2.22
CA LEU A 136 4.78 -20.07 -1.74
C LEU A 136 5.83 -20.87 -2.50
N TYR A 137 5.49 -22.08 -2.97
CA TYR A 137 6.34 -22.88 -3.82
C TYR A 137 6.73 -22.11 -5.08
N ASP A 138 5.74 -21.68 -5.87
CA ASP A 138 5.99 -20.99 -7.14
C ASP A 138 6.82 -19.72 -6.95
N GLU A 139 6.51 -18.94 -5.92
CA GLU A 139 7.23 -17.71 -5.58
C GLU A 139 8.69 -17.97 -5.19
N LEU A 140 8.94 -18.94 -4.30
CA LEU A 140 10.31 -19.26 -3.88
C LEU A 140 11.13 -19.86 -5.03
N MET A 141 10.51 -20.67 -5.88
CA MET A 141 11.17 -21.25 -7.06
C MET A 141 11.57 -20.16 -8.08
N GLN A 142 10.73 -19.14 -8.26
CA GLN A 142 11.09 -17.97 -9.08
C GLN A 142 12.25 -17.18 -8.46
N VAL A 143 12.22 -16.93 -7.15
CA VAL A 143 13.27 -16.16 -6.46
C VAL A 143 14.61 -16.90 -6.51
N VAL A 144 14.66 -18.17 -6.13
CA VAL A 144 15.92 -18.93 -6.04
C VAL A 144 16.58 -19.13 -7.41
N ASN A 145 15.80 -19.24 -8.48
CA ASN A 145 16.29 -19.37 -9.85
C ASN A 145 16.50 -18.03 -10.56
N SER A 146 16.26 -16.90 -9.88
CA SER A 146 16.52 -15.57 -10.43
C SER A 146 18.03 -15.31 -10.57
N PRO A 147 18.47 -14.42 -11.50
CA PRO A 147 19.89 -14.11 -11.69
C PRO A 147 20.64 -13.69 -10.43
N ALA A 148 19.94 -13.13 -9.44
CA ALA A 148 20.54 -12.70 -8.17
C ALA A 148 20.98 -13.88 -7.27
N PHE A 149 20.30 -15.02 -7.35
CA PHE A 149 20.50 -16.19 -6.48
C PHE A 149 21.10 -17.41 -7.17
N ARG A 150 21.25 -17.38 -8.50
CA ARG A 150 21.87 -18.46 -9.27
C ARG A 150 23.29 -18.72 -8.79
N ARG A 151 23.53 -19.91 -8.25
CA ARG A 151 24.89 -20.43 -7.99
C ARG A 151 25.39 -21.20 -9.20
N ARG A 152 26.71 -21.33 -9.30
CA ARG A 152 27.37 -22.15 -10.32
C ARG A 152 28.07 -23.32 -9.63
N ASP A 153 27.97 -24.49 -10.23
CA ASP A 153 28.76 -25.67 -9.86
C ASP A 153 30.26 -25.37 -10.06
N SER A 154 31.12 -26.19 -9.45
CA SER A 154 32.58 -26.26 -9.66
C SER A 154 33.02 -26.23 -11.13
N LYS A 155 32.15 -26.70 -12.05
CA LYS A 155 32.35 -26.71 -13.50
C LYS A 155 31.80 -25.46 -14.22
N GLY A 156 31.40 -24.42 -13.48
CA GLY A 156 30.87 -23.17 -14.02
C GLY A 156 29.42 -23.23 -14.55
N ARG A 157 28.73 -24.38 -14.39
CA ARG A 157 27.34 -24.57 -14.86
C ARG A 157 26.35 -24.02 -13.83
N VAL A 158 25.27 -23.40 -14.30
CA VAL A 158 24.21 -22.88 -13.42
C VAL A 158 23.50 -24.04 -12.73
N ILE A 159 23.42 -23.99 -11.41
CA ILE A 159 22.61 -24.94 -10.63
C ILE A 159 21.15 -24.47 -10.71
N VAL A 160 20.30 -25.27 -11.34
CA VAL A 160 18.85 -25.05 -11.34
C VAL A 160 18.27 -25.76 -10.12
N VAL A 161 17.58 -25.01 -9.29
CA VAL A 161 16.88 -25.57 -8.14
C VAL A 161 15.50 -26.02 -8.62
N GLU A 162 15.16 -27.29 -8.39
CA GLU A 162 13.92 -27.90 -8.88
C GLU A 162 12.98 -28.39 -7.76
N THR A 163 13.47 -28.49 -6.51
CA THR A 163 12.67 -29.02 -5.39
C THR A 163 12.53 -28.00 -4.27
N PHE A 164 11.41 -28.07 -3.55
CA PHE A 164 11.07 -27.11 -2.51
C PHE A 164 12.07 -27.09 -1.35
N ARG A 165 12.45 -28.29 -0.85
CA ARG A 165 13.46 -28.44 0.19
C ARG A 165 14.80 -27.83 -0.22
N THR A 166 15.22 -28.07 -1.46
CA THR A 166 16.47 -27.50 -1.97
C THR A 166 16.37 -25.99 -2.09
N ALA A 167 15.23 -25.43 -2.51
CA ALA A 167 15.00 -23.99 -2.54
C ALA A 167 15.11 -23.35 -1.15
N LEU A 168 14.44 -23.92 -0.15
CA LEU A 168 14.53 -23.46 1.24
C LEU A 168 15.98 -23.52 1.77
N SER A 169 16.71 -24.59 1.42
CA SER A 169 18.11 -24.76 1.82
C SER A 169 19.05 -23.78 1.11
N PHE A 170 18.84 -23.53 -0.19
CA PHE A 170 19.65 -22.62 -1.00
C PHE A 170 19.51 -21.15 -0.58
N LEU A 171 18.30 -20.77 -0.17
CA LEU A 171 18.01 -19.43 0.31
C LEU A 171 18.56 -19.22 1.72
N GLY A 172 18.48 -20.25 2.58
CA GLY A 172 18.91 -20.16 3.97
C GLY A 172 17.92 -19.41 4.87
N ILE A 173 17.95 -19.73 6.17
CA ILE A 173 16.96 -19.25 7.15
C ILE A 173 16.98 -17.73 7.29
N GLU A 174 18.15 -17.09 7.22
CA GLU A 174 18.26 -15.64 7.38
C GLU A 174 17.61 -14.87 6.21
N ASN A 175 17.73 -15.37 4.98
CA ASN A 175 17.01 -14.77 3.84
C ASN A 175 15.52 -15.10 3.90
N LEU A 176 15.14 -16.32 4.31
CA LEU A 176 13.73 -16.70 4.45
C LEU A 176 12.99 -15.84 5.48
N ARG A 177 13.65 -15.43 6.57
CA ARG A 177 13.13 -14.47 7.55
C ARG A 177 12.76 -13.11 6.95
N LEU A 178 13.35 -12.75 5.80
CA LEU A 178 13.05 -11.50 5.09
C LEU A 178 12.10 -11.72 3.92
N LEU A 179 12.30 -12.80 3.17
CA LEU A 179 11.53 -13.16 1.98
C LEU A 179 10.10 -13.52 2.34
N ILE A 180 9.87 -14.36 3.33
CA ILE A 180 8.51 -14.87 3.61
C ILE A 180 7.55 -13.75 4.01
N PRO A 181 7.87 -12.83 4.95
CA PRO A 181 7.01 -11.67 5.22
C PRO A 181 6.77 -10.80 3.98
N SER A 182 7.81 -10.62 3.15
CA SER A 182 7.69 -9.85 1.90
C SER A 182 6.76 -10.53 0.87
N LEU A 183 6.84 -11.85 0.74
CA LEU A 183 6.01 -12.62 -0.18
C LEU A 183 4.56 -12.71 0.29
N ILE A 184 4.32 -12.78 1.60
CA ILE A 184 2.98 -12.67 2.19
C ILE A 184 2.35 -11.33 1.81
N ILE A 185 3.08 -10.22 1.94
CA ILE A 185 2.59 -8.91 1.52
C ILE A 185 2.37 -8.85 0.02
N LYS A 186 3.32 -9.33 -0.80
CA LYS A 186 3.16 -9.42 -2.26
C LYS A 186 1.88 -10.18 -2.65
N ARG A 187 1.59 -11.29 -1.98
CA ARG A 187 0.38 -12.11 -2.18
C ARG A 187 -0.89 -11.35 -1.78
N ALA A 188 -0.83 -10.64 -0.66
CA ALA A 188 -1.94 -9.85 -0.14
C ALA A 188 -2.29 -8.64 -1.02
N MET A 189 -1.35 -8.10 -1.80
CA MET A 189 -1.56 -6.92 -2.65
C MET A 189 -2.73 -7.07 -3.65
N PRO A 190 -3.40 -5.97 -4.01
CA PRO A 190 -4.44 -5.97 -5.02
C PRO A 190 -3.93 -6.47 -6.38
N GLN A 191 -4.73 -7.28 -7.06
CA GLN A 191 -4.41 -7.82 -8.39
C GLN A 191 -4.84 -6.89 -9.51
N VAL A 192 -6.00 -6.25 -9.35
CA VAL A 192 -6.48 -5.17 -10.22
C VAL A 192 -6.38 -3.88 -9.43
N THR A 193 -5.80 -2.86 -10.05
CA THR A 193 -5.60 -1.54 -9.42
C THR A 193 -6.07 -0.41 -10.31
N ASP A 194 -6.72 -0.67 -11.44
CA ASP A 194 -7.26 0.39 -12.28
C ASP A 194 -8.36 1.16 -11.52
N PRO A 195 -8.41 2.50 -11.63
CA PRO A 195 -7.65 3.38 -12.54
C PRO A 195 -6.29 3.85 -11.99
N TYR A 196 -5.79 3.26 -10.91
CA TYR A 196 -4.60 3.65 -10.14
C TYR A 196 -3.44 2.62 -10.27
N PRO A 197 -2.76 2.52 -11.42
CA PRO A 197 -1.77 1.48 -11.69
C PRO A 197 -0.54 1.52 -10.77
N CYS A 198 -0.25 2.68 -10.16
CA CYS A 198 0.91 2.86 -9.30
C CYS A 198 0.77 2.25 -7.90
N ILE A 199 -0.45 1.85 -7.47
CA ILE A 199 -0.72 1.36 -6.11
C ILE A 199 0.25 0.25 -5.72
N LYS A 200 0.42 -0.79 -6.56
CA LYS A 200 1.27 -1.94 -6.21
C LYS A 200 2.72 -1.52 -6.00
N LEU A 201 3.25 -0.67 -6.88
CA LEU A 201 4.63 -0.18 -6.81
C LEU A 201 4.83 0.64 -5.53
N LYS A 202 3.94 1.59 -5.25
CA LYS A 202 4.06 2.50 -4.11
C LYS A 202 3.84 1.80 -2.78
N LEU A 203 2.86 0.88 -2.70
CA LEU A 203 2.64 0.05 -1.52
C LEU A 203 3.83 -0.87 -1.25
N THR A 204 4.43 -1.44 -2.30
CA THR A 204 5.64 -2.27 -2.18
C THR A 204 6.80 -1.44 -1.64
N GLN A 205 7.04 -0.26 -2.22
CA GLN A 205 8.08 0.67 -1.73
C GLN A 205 7.85 1.04 -0.27
N PHE A 206 6.61 1.35 0.12
CA PHE A 206 6.31 1.73 1.50
C PHE A 206 6.47 0.57 2.49
N ALA A 207 6.04 -0.64 2.11
CA ALA A 207 6.20 -1.85 2.91
C ALA A 207 7.69 -2.17 3.14
N HIS A 208 8.50 -2.18 2.08
CA HIS A 208 9.95 -2.37 2.20
C HIS A 208 10.61 -1.26 3.02
N GLY A 209 10.30 0.01 2.70
CA GLY A 209 10.82 1.17 3.41
C GLY A 209 10.60 1.02 4.91
N THR A 210 9.37 0.70 5.30
CA THR A 210 8.97 0.55 6.70
C THR A 210 9.68 -0.63 7.35
N ALA A 211 9.67 -1.81 6.73
CA ALA A 211 10.27 -3.02 7.27
C ALA A 211 11.79 -2.93 7.43
N VAL A 212 12.49 -2.41 6.42
CA VAL A 212 13.95 -2.24 6.45
C VAL A 212 14.34 -1.16 7.45
N SER A 213 13.60 -0.05 7.51
CA SER A 213 13.84 0.98 8.53
C SER A 213 13.62 0.42 9.93
N ALA A 214 12.53 -0.29 10.17
CA ALA A 214 12.22 -0.94 11.44
C ALA A 214 13.34 -1.91 11.88
N ARG A 215 13.84 -2.74 10.96
CA ARG A 215 14.96 -3.65 11.19
C ARG A 215 16.22 -2.92 11.66
N HIS A 216 16.55 -1.79 11.03
CA HIS A 216 17.74 -1.01 11.37
C HIS A 216 17.58 -0.16 12.64
N LEU A 217 16.36 0.21 12.99
CA LEU A 217 16.06 0.93 14.24
C LEU A 217 16.07 0.00 15.47
N ALA A 218 15.66 -1.26 15.31
CA ALA A 218 15.48 -2.20 16.42
C ALA A 218 16.70 -2.35 17.35
N PRO A 219 17.96 -2.46 16.87
CA PRO A 219 19.13 -2.56 17.74
C PRO A 219 19.32 -1.36 18.68
N HIS A 220 18.89 -0.15 18.27
CA HIS A 220 19.00 1.05 19.11
C HIS A 220 18.11 0.98 20.36
N TYR A 221 17.05 0.16 20.31
CA TYR A 221 16.12 -0.07 21.41
C TYR A 221 16.26 -1.46 22.03
N LYS A 222 17.32 -2.22 21.67
CA LYS A 222 17.52 -3.61 22.11
C LYS A 222 16.35 -4.55 21.73
N LEU A 223 15.62 -4.20 20.67
CA LEU A 223 14.54 -5.01 20.11
C LEU A 223 15.10 -5.99 19.07
N ASN A 224 14.36 -7.07 18.81
CA ASN A 224 14.74 -8.08 17.83
C ASN A 224 14.57 -7.53 16.39
N PRO A 225 15.64 -7.44 15.58
CA PRO A 225 15.55 -6.88 14.22
C PRO A 225 14.67 -7.69 13.25
N VAL A 226 14.63 -9.01 13.41
CA VAL A 226 13.81 -9.89 12.56
C VAL A 226 12.33 -9.68 12.87
N GLN A 227 11.97 -9.59 14.16
CA GLN A 227 10.58 -9.30 14.55
C GLN A 227 10.16 -7.91 14.09
N ALA A 228 11.02 -6.89 14.25
CA ALA A 228 10.75 -5.54 13.79
C ALA A 228 10.59 -5.45 12.26
N TYR A 229 11.40 -6.20 11.50
CA TYR A 229 11.24 -6.32 10.06
C TYR A 229 9.88 -6.92 9.68
N SER A 230 9.54 -8.08 10.25
CA SER A 230 8.25 -8.74 10.00
C SER A 230 7.09 -7.84 10.41
N PHE A 231 7.22 -7.11 11.52
CA PHE A 231 6.21 -6.16 11.96
C PHE A 231 6.00 -5.04 10.93
N GLY A 232 7.08 -4.42 10.45
CA GLY A 232 7.00 -3.39 9.42
C GLY A 232 6.32 -3.88 8.13
N MET A 233 6.60 -5.13 7.70
CA MET A 233 5.91 -5.75 6.57
C MET A 233 4.42 -5.98 6.86
N LEU A 234 4.11 -6.74 7.91
CA LEU A 234 2.75 -7.20 8.21
C LEU A 234 1.82 -6.07 8.63
N SER A 235 2.36 -4.94 9.10
CA SER A 235 1.61 -3.71 9.37
C SER A 235 0.90 -3.10 8.14
N GLN A 236 1.16 -3.63 6.93
CA GLN A 236 0.54 -3.17 5.69
C GLN A 236 -0.65 -4.05 5.24
N LEU A 237 -0.94 -5.14 5.95
CA LEU A 237 -2.00 -6.09 5.57
C LEU A 237 -3.39 -5.43 5.48
N GLY A 238 -3.72 -4.55 6.42
CA GLY A 238 -5.01 -3.86 6.42
C GLY A 238 -5.17 -2.93 5.23
N ARG A 239 -4.09 -2.23 4.80
CA ARG A 239 -4.11 -1.44 3.56
C ARG A 239 -4.37 -2.32 2.34
N CYS A 240 -3.66 -3.45 2.23
CA CYS A 240 -3.89 -4.43 1.16
C CYS A 240 -5.36 -4.90 1.12
N ALA A 241 -5.92 -5.24 2.28
CA ALA A 241 -7.29 -5.72 2.40
C ALA A 241 -8.32 -4.66 1.98
N ILE A 242 -8.20 -3.44 2.52
CA ILE A 242 -9.11 -2.33 2.21
C ILE A 242 -9.09 -2.01 0.72
N ILE A 243 -7.91 -1.91 0.11
CA ILE A 243 -7.80 -1.62 -1.33
C ILE A 243 -8.50 -2.70 -2.16
N ARG A 244 -8.29 -3.98 -1.80
CA ARG A 244 -8.93 -5.12 -2.51
C ARG A 244 -10.44 -5.12 -2.36
N LEU A 245 -10.93 -4.92 -1.14
CA LEU A 245 -12.36 -4.83 -0.86
C LEU A 245 -12.99 -3.66 -1.58
N TYR A 246 -12.36 -2.48 -1.52
CA TYR A 246 -12.87 -1.27 -2.16
C TYR A 246 -13.11 -1.48 -3.67
N PHE A 247 -12.12 -1.95 -4.42
CA PHE A 247 -12.29 -2.17 -5.85
C PHE A 247 -13.33 -3.26 -6.15
N LYS A 248 -13.28 -4.39 -5.43
CA LYS A 248 -14.24 -5.49 -5.61
C LYS A 248 -15.68 -5.05 -5.33
N LEU A 249 -15.88 -4.28 -4.26
CA LEU A 249 -17.19 -3.79 -3.84
C LEU A 249 -17.68 -2.67 -4.75
N PHE A 250 -16.79 -1.80 -5.22
CA PHE A 250 -17.15 -0.77 -6.19
C PHE A 250 -17.79 -1.38 -7.43
N ASP A 251 -17.14 -2.37 -8.05
CA ASP A 251 -17.68 -3.04 -9.24
C ASP A 251 -19.01 -3.73 -8.95
N LYS A 252 -19.11 -4.41 -7.80
CA LYS A 252 -20.33 -5.14 -7.38
C LYS A 252 -21.50 -4.18 -7.16
N VAL A 253 -21.29 -3.11 -6.38
CA VAL A 253 -22.32 -2.12 -6.03
C VAL A 253 -22.71 -1.34 -7.28
N GLN A 254 -21.76 -0.92 -8.11
CA GLN A 254 -22.04 -0.23 -9.37
C GLN A 254 -22.92 -1.08 -10.29
N LEU A 255 -22.58 -2.36 -10.48
CA LEU A 255 -23.36 -3.29 -11.29
C LEU A 255 -24.78 -3.51 -10.74
N HIS A 256 -24.90 -3.62 -9.43
CA HIS A 256 -26.20 -3.73 -8.76
C HIS A 256 -27.07 -2.50 -9.02
N LEU A 257 -26.55 -1.30 -8.77
CA LEU A 257 -27.27 -0.04 -8.98
C LEU A 257 -27.60 0.21 -10.46
N LEU A 258 -26.73 -0.21 -11.39
CA LEU A 258 -27.01 -0.14 -12.83
C LEU A 258 -28.20 -1.00 -13.22
N THR A 259 -28.28 -2.20 -12.64
CA THR A 259 -29.35 -3.18 -12.87
C THR A 259 -30.67 -2.68 -12.29
N GLU A 260 -30.66 -2.11 -11.09
CA GLU A 260 -31.84 -1.46 -10.48
C GLU A 260 -32.32 -0.29 -11.33
N SER A 261 -31.41 0.63 -11.71
CA SER A 261 -31.75 1.79 -12.54
C SER A 261 -32.37 1.38 -13.88
N GLN A 262 -31.93 0.26 -14.46
CA GLN A 262 -32.52 -0.28 -15.69
C GLN A 262 -33.93 -0.82 -15.48
N LYS A 263 -34.17 -1.56 -14.39
CA LYS A 263 -35.49 -2.09 -14.03
C LYS A 263 -36.50 -0.97 -13.77
N ASP A 264 -36.06 0.06 -13.05
CA ASP A 264 -36.89 1.21 -12.65
C ASP A 264 -37.00 2.28 -13.75
N LYS A 265 -36.33 2.06 -14.90
CA LYS A 265 -36.29 2.96 -16.05
C LYS A 265 -35.71 4.36 -15.73
N GLU A 266 -34.83 4.45 -14.73
CA GLU A 266 -34.13 5.66 -14.32
C GLU A 266 -32.93 5.96 -15.24
N ARG A 267 -33.22 6.45 -16.46
CA ARG A 267 -32.19 6.70 -17.48
C ARG A 267 -31.05 7.61 -17.01
N MET A 268 -31.38 8.71 -16.34
CA MET A 268 -30.39 9.67 -15.86
C MET A 268 -29.42 9.05 -14.85
N ARG A 269 -29.94 8.26 -13.89
CA ARG A 269 -29.12 7.57 -12.89
C ARG A 269 -28.24 6.53 -13.54
N HIS A 270 -28.79 5.76 -14.48
CA HIS A 270 -28.03 4.77 -15.25
C HIS A 270 -26.87 5.42 -16.03
N GLU A 271 -27.13 6.53 -16.74
CA GLU A 271 -26.09 7.28 -17.46
C GLU A 271 -25.03 7.89 -16.54
N ALA A 272 -25.42 8.34 -15.34
CA ALA A 272 -24.48 8.85 -14.34
C ALA A 272 -23.59 7.71 -13.79
N LEU A 273 -24.18 6.56 -13.43
CA LEU A 273 -23.46 5.39 -12.92
C LEU A 273 -22.40 4.87 -13.90
N LEU A 274 -22.67 4.88 -15.21
CA LEU A 274 -21.71 4.46 -16.25
C LEU A 274 -20.46 5.34 -16.32
N LYS A 275 -20.55 6.60 -15.85
CA LYS A 275 -19.43 7.55 -15.85
C LYS A 275 -18.58 7.47 -14.57
N LEU A 276 -19.07 6.77 -13.55
CA LEU A 276 -18.37 6.67 -12.27
C LEU A 276 -17.18 5.74 -12.38
N ALA A 277 -16.13 6.09 -11.65
CA ALA A 277 -14.93 5.30 -11.47
C ALA A 277 -14.57 5.28 -9.96
N PRO A 278 -13.76 4.30 -9.51
CA PRO A 278 -13.22 4.31 -8.16
C PRO A 278 -12.54 5.65 -7.83
N SER A 279 -12.76 6.15 -6.63
CA SER A 279 -12.28 7.43 -6.14
C SER A 279 -11.13 7.26 -5.13
N ALA A 280 -10.00 7.90 -5.44
CA ALA A 280 -8.83 7.92 -4.58
C ALA A 280 -9.13 8.53 -3.21
N ASN A 281 -9.92 9.59 -3.13
CA ASN A 281 -10.22 10.27 -1.87
C ASN A 281 -11.00 9.36 -0.91
N TYR A 282 -12.01 8.63 -1.42
CA TYR A 282 -12.73 7.65 -0.60
C TYR A 282 -11.83 6.51 -0.16
N LEU A 283 -10.98 6.00 -1.07
CA LEU A 283 -10.03 4.94 -0.73
C LEU A 283 -8.97 5.37 0.31
N ILE A 284 -8.52 6.63 0.26
CA ILE A 284 -7.61 7.20 1.25
C ILE A 284 -8.31 7.31 2.62
N ALA A 285 -9.53 7.84 2.64
CA ALA A 285 -10.31 7.96 3.88
C ALA A 285 -10.56 6.59 4.53
N LEU A 286 -10.93 5.58 3.72
CA LEU A 286 -11.13 4.21 4.21
C LEU A 286 -9.85 3.61 4.80
N GLN A 287 -8.69 3.85 4.18
CA GLN A 287 -7.42 3.35 4.70
C GLN A 287 -7.01 4.06 5.99
N ASP A 288 -7.18 5.38 6.07
CA ASP A 288 -6.88 6.12 7.30
C ASP A 288 -7.69 5.56 8.47
N GLU A 289 -9.01 5.41 8.26
CA GLU A 289 -9.94 4.98 9.29
C GLU A 289 -9.69 3.52 9.73
N TYR A 290 -9.56 2.59 8.77
CA TYR A 290 -9.67 1.16 9.09
C TYR A 290 -8.36 0.37 9.00
N ALA A 291 -7.29 0.87 8.35
CA ALA A 291 -6.16 0.01 7.98
C ALA A 291 -5.35 -0.51 9.17
N ASP A 292 -5.08 0.31 10.17
CA ASP A 292 -4.31 -0.11 11.34
C ASP A 292 -5.13 -1.03 12.25
N ALA A 293 -6.42 -0.74 12.44
CA ALA A 293 -7.34 -1.62 13.16
C ALA A 293 -7.42 -3.00 12.50
N LEU A 294 -7.70 -3.04 11.20
CA LEU A 294 -7.79 -4.29 10.45
C LEU A 294 -6.46 -5.04 10.42
N SER A 295 -5.32 -4.36 10.33
CA SER A 295 -4.01 -5.03 10.36
C SER A 295 -3.78 -5.75 11.69
N ALA A 296 -4.19 -5.18 12.82
CA ALA A 296 -4.09 -5.87 14.10
C ALA A 296 -5.06 -7.05 14.19
N ASP A 297 -6.31 -6.92 13.73
CA ASP A 297 -7.28 -8.03 13.72
C ASP A 297 -6.74 -9.20 12.86
N LEU A 298 -6.16 -8.90 11.70
CA LEU A 298 -5.57 -9.90 10.81
C LEU A 298 -4.34 -10.58 11.44
N ILE A 299 -3.51 -9.84 12.18
CA ILE A 299 -2.35 -10.39 12.90
C ILE A 299 -2.81 -11.26 14.09
N GLU A 300 -3.85 -10.86 14.81
CA GLU A 300 -4.48 -11.67 15.86
C GLU A 300 -5.06 -12.97 15.29
N ASN A 301 -5.70 -12.91 14.11
CA ASN A 301 -6.20 -14.08 13.38
C ASN A 301 -5.09 -15.08 13.00
N MET A 302 -3.83 -14.62 12.84
CA MET A 302 -2.68 -15.51 12.61
C MET A 302 -2.28 -16.33 13.85
N MET A 303 -2.80 -16.02 15.04
CA MET A 303 -2.56 -16.73 16.30
C MET A 303 -1.06 -16.92 16.61
N LEU A 304 -0.24 -15.89 16.41
CA LEU A 304 1.21 -15.91 16.59
C LEU A 304 1.59 -16.14 18.07
N LYS A 305 2.51 -17.08 18.31
CA LYS A 305 3.00 -17.52 19.65
C LYS A 305 4.47 -17.20 19.88
N ARG A 306 5.21 -16.84 18.83
CA ARG A 306 6.67 -16.62 18.86
C ARG A 306 7.06 -15.29 18.20
N LEU A 307 6.28 -14.85 17.21
CA LEU A 307 6.38 -13.51 16.63
C LEU A 307 5.50 -12.53 17.40
N PHE A 308 6.06 -11.90 18.44
CA PHE A 308 5.33 -11.02 19.37
C PHE A 308 5.09 -9.61 18.78
N ILE A 309 4.15 -9.50 17.85
CA ILE A 309 3.81 -8.23 17.18
C ILE A 309 2.34 -7.82 17.31
N GLY A 310 1.46 -8.70 17.82
CA GLY A 310 0.03 -8.45 17.97
C GLY A 310 -0.28 -7.24 18.84
N ASP A 311 0.16 -7.26 20.10
CA ASP A 311 -0.07 -6.17 21.05
C ASP A 311 0.48 -4.83 20.55
N ALA A 312 1.65 -4.86 19.90
CA ALA A 312 2.27 -3.67 19.32
C ALA A 312 1.43 -3.12 18.16
N MET A 313 0.87 -3.97 17.30
CA MET A 313 -0.05 -3.53 16.25
C MET A 313 -1.34 -2.97 16.84
N ARG A 314 -1.85 -3.58 17.92
CA ARG A 314 -3.06 -3.11 18.59
C ARG A 314 -2.89 -1.71 19.16
N GLN A 315 -1.75 -1.44 19.80
CA GLN A 315 -1.38 -0.09 20.25
C GLN A 315 -1.30 0.92 19.10
N CYS A 316 -0.80 0.52 17.93
CA CYS A 316 -0.79 1.40 16.76
C CYS A 316 -2.23 1.74 16.31
N ALA A 317 -3.15 0.77 16.40
CA ALA A 317 -4.55 0.96 16.02
C ALA A 317 -5.33 1.89 16.96
N THR A 318 -5.01 1.93 18.26
CA THR A 318 -5.68 2.83 19.22
C THR A 318 -5.27 4.30 19.05
N ARG A 319 -4.23 4.58 18.23
CA ARG A 319 -3.67 5.93 17.98
C ARG A 319 -3.23 6.66 19.27
N GLU A 320 -2.97 5.90 20.34
CA GLU A 320 -2.46 6.44 21.59
C GLU A 320 -0.96 6.75 21.50
N PRO A 321 -0.44 7.70 22.31
CA PRO A 321 0.98 7.97 22.38
C PRO A 321 1.78 6.71 22.72
N CYS A 322 2.69 6.32 21.82
CA CYS A 322 3.51 5.13 22.02
C CYS A 322 4.69 5.42 22.96
N GLU A 323 4.93 4.49 23.89
CA GLU A 323 6.08 4.55 24.80
C GLU A 323 7.42 4.52 24.03
N VAL A 324 8.38 5.34 24.47
CA VAL A 324 9.70 5.40 23.85
C VAL A 324 10.40 4.04 23.94
N GLY A 325 10.87 3.54 22.79
CA GLY A 325 11.55 2.24 22.70
C GLY A 325 10.62 1.03 22.62
N SER A 326 9.29 1.23 22.62
CA SER A 326 8.35 0.17 22.32
C SER A 326 8.41 -0.24 20.83
N MET A 327 7.90 -1.44 20.53
CA MET A 327 7.78 -1.93 19.15
C MET A 327 6.81 -1.05 18.33
N SER A 328 5.75 -0.53 18.94
CA SER A 328 4.79 0.40 18.31
C SER A 328 5.45 1.74 17.95
N LYS A 329 6.20 2.36 18.88
CA LYS A 329 6.96 3.59 18.60
C LYS A 329 8.00 3.39 17.50
N LEU A 330 8.68 2.24 17.50
CA LEU A 330 9.61 1.86 16.44
C LEU A 330 8.92 1.82 15.06
N LEU A 331 7.71 1.25 14.98
CA LEU A 331 6.95 1.21 13.73
C LEU A 331 6.56 2.63 13.26
N HIS A 332 6.10 3.50 14.17
CA HIS A 332 5.80 4.90 13.83
C HIS A 332 7.03 5.65 13.29
N GLN A 333 8.20 5.45 13.92
CA GLN A 333 9.47 6.00 13.44
C GLN A 333 9.85 5.45 12.06
N ALA A 334 9.68 4.15 11.82
CA ALA A 334 9.96 3.52 10.55
C ALA A 334 9.02 4.02 9.43
N ARG A 335 7.72 4.11 9.70
CA ARG A 335 6.70 4.65 8.78
C ARG A 335 7.00 6.12 8.44
N THR A 336 7.31 6.94 9.44
CA THR A 336 7.61 8.37 9.25
C THR A 336 8.85 8.57 8.38
N TYR A 337 9.93 7.84 8.66
CA TYR A 337 11.16 7.94 7.86
C TYR A 337 10.92 7.51 6.41
N SER A 338 10.20 6.41 6.20
CA SER A 338 9.87 5.88 4.87
C SER A 338 8.98 6.84 4.08
N LYS A 339 7.95 7.40 4.73
CA LYS A 339 7.08 8.46 4.20
C LYS A 339 7.90 9.64 3.70
N VAL A 340 8.77 10.20 4.55
CA VAL A 340 9.61 11.34 4.21
C VAL A 340 10.55 11.03 3.04
N ARG A 341 11.17 9.84 3.02
CA ARG A 341 12.03 9.39 1.92
C ARG A 341 11.27 9.27 0.59
N MET A 342 10.07 8.71 0.59
CA MET A 342 9.24 8.56 -0.61
C MET A 342 8.76 9.91 -1.16
N LEU A 343 8.33 10.81 -0.27
CA LEU A 343 7.91 12.17 -0.63
C LEU A 343 9.06 12.97 -1.23
N HIS A 344 10.25 12.89 -0.62
CA HIS A 344 11.46 13.54 -1.12
C HIS A 344 11.88 12.98 -2.49
N GLN A 345 11.90 11.66 -2.68
CA GLN A 345 12.18 11.03 -3.98
C GLN A 345 11.20 11.47 -5.07
N SER A 346 9.94 11.67 -4.70
CA SER A 346 8.89 12.11 -5.62
C SER A 346 8.84 13.63 -5.80
N ARG A 347 9.71 14.40 -5.11
CA ARG A 347 9.76 15.87 -5.13
C ARG A 347 8.43 16.54 -4.75
N ILE A 348 7.73 16.00 -3.75
CA ILE A 348 6.41 16.48 -3.28
C ILE A 348 6.52 17.30 -1.98
N VAL A 349 7.72 17.35 -1.39
CA VAL A 349 8.04 18.11 -0.18
C VAL A 349 9.45 18.68 -0.26
N GLU A 350 9.66 19.79 0.44
CA GLU A 350 10.96 20.35 0.73
C GLU A 350 11.50 19.89 2.09
N VAL A 351 12.82 19.91 2.28
CA VAL A 351 13.46 19.48 3.54
C VAL A 351 12.97 20.28 4.74
N ALA A 352 12.67 21.57 4.56
CA ALA A 352 12.16 22.43 5.62
C ALA A 352 10.76 22.01 6.11
N GLU A 353 9.92 21.45 5.24
CA GLU A 353 8.56 21.00 5.57
C GLU A 353 8.57 19.73 6.43
N VAL A 354 9.47 18.79 6.14
CA VAL A 354 9.54 17.47 6.81
C VAL A 354 10.44 17.43 8.04
N LYS A 355 11.33 18.42 8.20
CA LYS A 355 12.26 18.48 9.34
C LYS A 355 11.55 18.48 10.71
N PRO A 356 10.43 19.21 10.91
CA PRO A 356 9.66 19.13 12.16
C PRO A 356 9.13 17.72 12.43
N MET A 357 8.57 17.04 11.42
CA MET A 357 8.06 15.67 11.57
C MET A 357 9.14 14.69 12.03
N ILE A 358 10.34 14.77 11.43
CA ILE A 358 11.47 13.91 11.84
C ILE A 358 11.94 14.25 13.26
N LYS A 359 11.92 15.54 13.64
CA LYS A 359 12.34 15.98 14.97
C LYS A 359 11.37 15.49 16.06
N GLU A 360 10.06 15.57 15.81
CA GLU A 360 9.01 15.11 16.72
C GLU A 360 9.07 13.60 17.00
N GLN A 361 9.63 12.82 16.07
CA GLN A 361 9.79 11.39 16.26
C GLN A 361 10.86 11.00 17.28
N GLU A 362 11.74 11.92 17.70
CA GLU A 362 12.77 11.67 18.72
C GLU A 362 13.62 10.42 18.42
N TYR A 363 14.16 10.34 17.19
CA TYR A 363 15.04 9.23 16.80
C TYR A 363 16.25 9.13 17.74
N PRO A 364 16.71 7.91 18.07
CA PRO A 364 17.87 7.73 18.93
C PRO A 364 19.14 8.19 18.21
N SER A 365 20.16 8.53 18.99
CA SER A 365 21.43 9.03 18.47
C SER A 365 22.05 8.04 17.46
N GLY A 366 22.52 8.55 16.32
CA GLY A 366 23.12 7.77 15.23
C GLY A 366 22.13 6.98 14.35
N ALA A 367 20.85 6.88 14.72
CA ALA A 367 19.88 6.09 13.95
C ALA A 367 19.59 6.66 12.56
N LEU A 368 19.41 7.99 12.47
CA LEU A 368 19.15 8.66 11.17
C LEU A 368 20.35 8.55 10.22
N GLU A 369 21.58 8.63 10.74
CA GLU A 369 22.79 8.42 9.94
C GLU A 369 22.84 7.00 9.39
N LYS A 370 22.52 6.01 10.23
CA LYS A 370 22.45 4.61 9.79
C LYS A 370 21.39 4.42 8.72
N LEU A 371 20.17 4.93 8.91
CA LEU A 371 19.09 4.84 7.94
C LEU A 371 19.38 5.57 6.63
N ARG A 372 20.21 6.62 6.64
CA ARG A 372 20.64 7.34 5.43
C ARG A 372 21.61 6.52 4.59
N SER A 373 22.42 5.67 5.23
CA SER A 373 23.43 4.82 4.58
C SER A 373 22.85 3.56 3.90
N VAL A 374 21.59 3.23 4.16
CA VAL A 374 20.94 2.01 3.67
C VAL A 374 19.92 2.34 2.59
N ASP A 375 19.83 1.50 1.56
CA ASP A 375 18.69 1.49 0.66
C ASP A 375 17.50 0.77 1.31
N ILE A 376 16.56 1.54 1.81
CA ILE A 376 15.39 1.01 2.53
C ILE A 376 14.31 0.45 1.59
N PHE A 377 14.37 0.74 0.29
CA PHE A 377 13.31 0.36 -0.67
C PHE A 377 13.57 -0.97 -1.38
N THR A 378 14.73 -1.59 -1.12
CA THR A 378 15.10 -2.88 -1.67
C THR A 378 15.19 -3.92 -0.56
N LEU A 379 14.87 -5.18 -0.91
CA LEU A 379 14.90 -6.28 0.03
C LEU A 379 16.37 -6.65 0.32
N PRO A 380 16.85 -6.56 1.58
CA PRO A 380 18.27 -6.72 1.91
C PRO A 380 18.62 -8.20 2.07
N LEU A 381 18.67 -8.90 0.94
CA LEU A 381 19.01 -10.32 0.88
C LEU A 381 20.52 -10.50 0.83
N SER A 382 21.02 -11.46 1.60
CA SER A 382 22.44 -11.82 1.59
C SER A 382 22.69 -12.93 0.57
N LYS A 383 23.68 -12.77 -0.29
CA LYS A 383 24.28 -13.94 -0.94
C LYS A 383 25.10 -14.60 0.17
N GLU A 384 24.73 -15.80 0.59
CA GLU A 384 25.68 -16.60 1.37
C GLU A 384 26.90 -16.82 0.45
N GLU A 385 27.96 -16.05 0.68
CA GLU A 385 29.28 -16.40 0.18
C GLU A 385 29.64 -17.71 0.87
N GLU A 386 29.96 -18.72 0.08
CA GLU A 386 30.54 -19.96 0.57
C GLU A 386 31.81 -19.59 1.35
N ASN A 387 31.71 -19.63 2.69
CA ASN A 387 32.90 -19.76 3.52
C ASN A 387 33.63 -21.00 3.00
N SER A 388 34.79 -20.75 2.38
CA SER A 388 35.72 -21.77 1.89
C SER A 388 36.24 -22.64 3.01
#